data_AF-A0A956GS65-F1
#
_entry.id   AF-A0A956GS65-F1
#
_cell.length_a   1.000
_cell.length_b   1.000
_cell.length_c   1.000
_cell.angle_alpha   90.00
_cell.angle_beta   90.00
_cell.angle_gamma   90.00
#
_symmetry.space_group_name_H-M   'P 1'
#
loop_
_entity.id
_entity.type
_entity.pdbx_description
1 polymer ?
#
loop_
_entity_poly.entity_id
_entity_poly.type
_entity_poly.pdbx_seq_one_letter_code
_entity_poly.pdbx_strand_id
1 'polypeptide(L)'
;MNGLCMEMTHAVYPHDEIYGNFCTLQAHVECPAEDIFEYLATPYTLAEWTYSMRDFGEPDANGVVESTDKIGGETKIYTKVVANRDALTVDYHCAWDQPDHLWMIYLMRVVPAPLVLDRPGSVVLWTNCKHPFYDRNPHPEKASADRKVWVGDLWPFFYAGHQVELDNLKAILEYRHRHGLTFNPRPEGVAA
;
A
#
# COMPACT_ATOMS: atom_id res chain seq x y z
N MET A 1 13.39 16.54 30.52
CA MET A 1 12.35 16.25 29.51
C MET A 1 12.19 17.43 28.55
N ASN A 2 11.67 18.58 28.99
CA ASN A 2 11.34 19.70 28.09
C ASN A 2 12.53 20.20 27.23
N GLY A 3 13.73 20.32 27.81
CA GLY A 3 14.92 20.73 27.04
C GLY A 3 15.27 19.75 25.91
N LEU A 4 15.29 18.44 26.20
CA LEU A 4 15.53 17.39 25.21
C LEU A 4 14.46 17.37 24.10
N CYS A 5 13.18 17.57 24.45
CA CYS A 5 12.12 17.65 23.45
C CYS A 5 12.29 18.84 22.50
N MET A 6 12.70 19.99 23.02
CA MET A 6 12.95 21.19 22.21
C MET A 6 14.13 21.01 21.26
N GLU A 7 15.18 20.30 21.70
CA GLU A 7 16.33 19.98 20.84
C GLU A 7 15.97 19.06 19.68
N MET A 8 14.99 18.16 19.86
CA MET A 8 14.50 17.26 18.81
C MET A 8 13.41 17.86 17.91
N THR A 9 12.86 19.03 18.28
CA THR A 9 11.74 19.64 17.56
C THR A 9 12.24 20.73 16.63
N HIS A 10 12.41 20.38 15.35
CA HIS A 10 12.85 21.29 14.31
C HIS A 10 11.68 21.77 13.44
N ALA A 11 11.81 22.97 12.85
CA ALA A 11 10.84 23.49 11.89
C ALA A 11 10.96 22.84 10.50
N VAL A 12 12.13 22.26 10.20
CA VAL A 12 12.44 21.59 8.94
C VAL A 12 13.26 20.35 9.28
N TYR A 13 12.93 19.24 8.62
CA TYR A 13 13.69 17.99 8.71
C TYR A 13 14.16 17.58 7.31
N PRO A 14 15.38 17.04 7.17
CA PRO A 14 15.83 16.39 5.95
C PRO A 14 14.91 15.22 5.55
N HIS A 15 14.77 15.00 4.24
CA HIS A 15 13.87 13.97 3.71
C HIS A 15 14.28 12.57 4.18
N ASP A 16 15.58 12.27 4.20
CA ASP A 16 16.14 10.99 4.61
C ASP A 16 16.06 10.74 6.12
N GLU A 17 16.06 11.79 6.95
CA GLU A 17 15.80 11.64 8.39
C GLU A 17 14.36 11.19 8.67
N ILE A 18 13.40 11.65 7.87
CA ILE A 18 11.99 11.29 8.03
C ILE A 18 11.65 9.98 7.30
N TYR A 19 12.11 9.83 6.05
CA TYR A 19 11.68 8.76 5.14
C TYR A 19 12.78 7.75 4.76
N GLY A 20 13.98 7.87 5.36
CA GLY A 20 15.12 7.03 5.02
C GLY A 20 14.90 5.55 5.33
N ASN A 21 14.37 5.24 6.52
CA ASN A 21 14.13 3.85 6.96
C ASN A 21 12.65 3.47 6.98
N PHE A 22 11.76 4.44 7.18
CA PHE A 22 10.32 4.24 7.29
C PHE A 22 9.61 5.28 6.44
N CYS A 23 8.72 4.85 5.55
CA CYS A 23 7.85 5.77 4.82
C CYS A 23 6.46 5.66 5.40
N THR A 24 5.98 6.70 6.09
CA THR A 24 4.63 6.73 6.69
C THR A 24 3.84 7.90 6.15
N LEU A 25 2.58 7.65 5.80
CA LEU A 25 1.62 8.65 5.35
C LEU A 25 0.21 8.29 5.85
N GLN A 26 -0.69 9.26 5.77
CA GLN A 26 -2.03 9.13 6.31
C GLN A 26 -3.02 10.05 5.58
N ALA A 27 -4.27 9.61 5.51
CA ALA A 27 -5.37 10.42 5.01
C ALA A 27 -6.64 10.20 5.83
N HIS A 28 -7.44 11.26 5.97
CA HIS A 28 -8.84 11.11 6.34
C HIS A 28 -9.67 10.83 5.10
N VAL A 29 -10.63 9.93 5.19
CA VAL A 29 -11.51 9.48 4.11
C VAL A 29 -12.96 9.53 4.59
N GLU A 30 -13.84 10.18 3.83
CA GLU A 30 -15.28 10.25 4.07
C GLU A 30 -15.99 8.93 3.68
N CYS A 31 -15.58 7.84 4.32
CA CYS A 31 -16.12 6.49 4.11
C CYS A 31 -16.04 5.70 5.44
N PRO A 32 -17.04 4.87 5.78
CA PRO A 32 -17.03 4.02 6.97
C PRO A 32 -15.83 3.06 7.00
N ALA A 33 -15.25 2.84 8.18
CA ALA A 33 -14.01 2.09 8.33
C ALA A 33 -14.11 0.65 7.82
N GLU A 34 -15.28 0.01 8.03
CA GLU A 34 -15.57 -1.34 7.56
C GLU A 34 -15.57 -1.44 6.04
N ASP A 35 -16.15 -0.47 5.34
CA ASP A 35 -16.21 -0.45 3.88
C ASP A 35 -14.80 -0.27 3.28
N ILE A 36 -13.99 0.59 3.90
CA ILE A 36 -12.58 0.78 3.52
C ILE A 36 -11.79 -0.51 3.78
N PHE A 37 -11.99 -1.16 4.93
CA PHE A 37 -11.31 -2.41 5.26
C PHE A 37 -11.62 -3.50 4.23
N GLU A 38 -12.88 -3.72 3.88
CA GLU A 38 -13.26 -4.72 2.87
C GLU A 38 -12.67 -4.43 1.49
N TYR A 39 -12.64 -3.14 1.11
CA TYR A 39 -12.00 -2.70 -0.13
C TYR A 39 -10.49 -3.01 -0.14
N LEU A 40 -9.78 -2.67 0.94
CA LEU A 40 -8.33 -2.91 1.07
C LEU A 40 -8.01 -4.41 1.20
N ALA A 41 -8.84 -5.20 1.90
CA ALA A 41 -8.65 -6.62 2.07
C ALA A 41 -8.81 -7.43 0.77
N THR A 42 -9.31 -6.80 -0.30
CA THR A 42 -9.50 -7.42 -1.60
C THR A 42 -8.33 -7.11 -2.54
N PRO A 43 -7.47 -8.09 -2.92
CA PRO A 43 -6.25 -7.82 -3.69
C PRO A 43 -6.50 -7.12 -5.03
N TYR A 44 -7.63 -7.43 -5.69
CA TYR A 44 -7.97 -6.89 -7.01
C TYR A 44 -8.25 -5.40 -7.02
N THR A 45 -8.60 -4.80 -5.87
CA THR A 45 -8.84 -3.35 -5.81
C THR A 45 -7.55 -2.57 -6.02
N LEU A 46 -6.37 -3.17 -5.80
CA LEU A 46 -5.08 -2.59 -6.15
C LEU A 46 -5.03 -2.15 -7.62
N ALA A 47 -5.75 -2.82 -8.53
CA ALA A 47 -5.82 -2.42 -9.93
C ALA A 47 -6.47 -1.05 -10.16
N GLU A 48 -7.29 -0.57 -9.24
CA GLU A 48 -8.03 0.67 -9.38
C GLU A 48 -7.28 1.89 -8.84
N TRP A 49 -6.62 1.76 -7.68
CA TRP A 49 -6.06 2.91 -6.97
C TRP A 49 -4.54 3.01 -7.06
N THR A 50 -3.84 1.89 -7.26
CA THR A 50 -2.39 1.93 -7.47
C THR A 50 -2.06 2.51 -8.83
N TYR A 51 -0.92 3.15 -8.92
CA TYR A 51 -0.47 3.80 -10.14
C TYR A 51 -0.18 2.77 -11.24
N SER A 52 0.40 1.61 -10.90
CA SER A 52 1.01 0.72 -11.87
C SER A 52 0.58 -0.74 -11.86
N MET A 53 -0.05 -1.25 -10.79
CA MET A 53 -0.38 -2.68 -10.72
C MET A 53 -1.60 -3.00 -11.58
N ARG A 54 -1.47 -3.86 -12.59
CA ARG A 54 -2.55 -4.25 -13.51
C ARG A 54 -2.46 -5.74 -13.85
N ASP A 55 -3.44 -6.25 -14.59
CA ASP A 55 -3.41 -7.62 -15.14
C ASP A 55 -3.31 -8.70 -14.04
N PHE A 56 -4.16 -8.59 -13.00
CA PHE A 56 -4.21 -9.53 -11.88
C PHE A 56 -4.73 -10.90 -12.33
N GLY A 57 -4.00 -11.97 -11.97
CA GLY A 57 -4.40 -13.35 -12.19
C GLY A 57 -5.25 -13.95 -11.07
N GLU A 58 -5.44 -15.26 -11.14
CA GLU A 58 -6.04 -16.05 -10.07
C GLU A 58 -5.05 -16.25 -8.91
N PRO A 59 -5.51 -16.38 -7.66
CA PRO A 59 -4.65 -16.70 -6.54
C PRO A 59 -4.08 -18.11 -6.66
N ASP A 60 -2.84 -18.31 -6.23
CA ASP A 60 -2.25 -19.64 -6.07
C ASP A 60 -2.78 -20.36 -4.81
N ALA A 61 -2.27 -21.57 -4.56
CA ALA A 61 -2.66 -22.37 -3.39
C ALA A 61 -2.34 -21.71 -2.03
N ASN A 62 -1.49 -20.68 -2.00
CA ASN A 62 -1.11 -19.93 -0.81
C ASN A 62 -1.81 -18.55 -0.73
N GLY A 63 -2.69 -18.23 -1.68
CA GLY A 63 -3.38 -16.95 -1.78
C GLY A 63 -2.52 -15.82 -2.36
N VAL A 64 -1.40 -16.15 -3.03
CA VAL A 64 -0.56 -15.17 -3.73
C VAL A 64 -1.15 -14.91 -5.10
N VAL A 65 -1.36 -13.65 -5.44
CA VAL A 65 -1.86 -13.20 -6.75
C VAL A 65 -0.72 -12.59 -7.55
N GLU A 66 -0.48 -13.12 -8.75
CA GLU A 66 0.43 -12.50 -9.72
C GLU A 66 -0.28 -11.32 -10.43
N SER A 67 0.44 -10.22 -10.62
CA SER A 67 0.03 -9.10 -11.47
C SER A 67 1.24 -8.49 -12.17
N THR A 68 1.02 -7.46 -12.98
CA THR A 68 2.08 -6.72 -13.69
C THR A 68 2.22 -5.31 -13.12
N ASP A 69 3.43 -4.94 -12.71
CA ASP A 69 3.81 -3.58 -12.34
C ASP A 69 4.37 -2.84 -13.57
N LYS A 70 3.61 -1.86 -14.06
CA LYS A 70 3.94 -1.12 -15.28
C LYS A 70 5.06 -0.08 -15.12
N ILE A 71 5.50 0.27 -13.90
CA ILE A 71 6.64 1.19 -13.70
C ILE A 71 7.95 0.49 -14.11
N GLY A 72 8.10 -0.78 -13.75
CA GLY A 72 9.27 -1.59 -14.07
C GLY A 72 9.27 -2.17 -15.49
N GLY A 73 8.39 -1.72 -16.39
CA GLY A 73 8.10 -2.38 -17.67
C GLY A 73 7.06 -3.50 -17.52
N GLU A 74 7.24 -4.66 -18.16
CA GLU A 74 6.43 -5.86 -17.89
C GLU A 74 6.96 -6.62 -16.68
N THR A 75 7.09 -5.94 -15.54
CA THR A 75 7.61 -6.57 -14.32
C THR A 75 6.51 -7.33 -13.60
N LYS A 76 6.75 -8.61 -13.32
CA LYS A 76 5.85 -9.42 -12.49
C LYS A 76 5.99 -9.03 -11.03
N ILE A 77 4.86 -8.79 -10.38
CA ILE A 77 4.75 -8.55 -8.94
C ILE A 77 3.76 -9.55 -8.35
N TYR A 78 4.17 -10.17 -7.26
CA TYR A 78 3.40 -11.19 -6.55
C TYR A 78 2.92 -10.58 -5.24
N THR A 79 1.62 -10.67 -4.95
CA THR A 79 1.02 -10.03 -3.78
C THR A 79 0.16 -11.01 -2.99
N LYS A 80 0.34 -11.04 -1.68
CA LYS A 80 -0.55 -11.70 -0.71
C LYS A 80 -1.11 -10.67 0.25
N VAL A 81 -2.42 -10.73 0.46
CA VAL A 81 -3.11 -9.90 1.46
C VAL A 81 -3.17 -10.65 2.79
N VAL A 82 -2.71 -10.02 3.86
CA VAL A 82 -2.88 -10.51 5.24
C VAL A 82 -3.75 -9.49 5.98
N ALA A 83 -4.99 -9.86 6.29
CA ALA A 83 -5.96 -8.95 6.89
C ALA A 83 -6.43 -9.43 8.27
N ASN A 84 -6.64 -8.50 9.19
CA ASN A 84 -7.26 -8.75 10.48
C ASN A 84 -8.44 -7.79 10.66
N ARG A 85 -9.64 -8.36 10.65
CA ARG A 85 -10.91 -7.61 10.72
C ARG A 85 -11.12 -6.94 12.06
N ASP A 86 -10.78 -7.60 13.16
CA ASP A 86 -10.96 -7.05 14.51
C ASP A 86 -10.03 -5.86 14.80
N ALA A 87 -8.85 -5.85 14.17
CA ALA A 87 -7.87 -4.78 14.29
C ALA A 87 -7.95 -3.73 13.17
N LEU A 88 -8.75 -3.99 12.13
CA LEU A 88 -8.84 -3.21 10.88
C LEU A 88 -7.46 -2.95 10.25
N THR A 89 -6.62 -4.00 10.21
CA THR A 89 -5.31 -3.96 9.57
C THR A 89 -5.29 -4.78 8.31
N VAL A 90 -4.58 -4.29 7.29
CA VAL A 90 -4.37 -4.97 6.02
C VAL A 90 -2.91 -4.80 5.63
N ASP A 91 -2.20 -5.91 5.48
CA ASP A 91 -0.82 -5.91 5.02
C ASP A 91 -0.77 -6.46 3.60
N TYR A 92 -0.20 -5.70 2.67
CA TYR A 92 0.14 -6.22 1.35
C TYR A 92 1.59 -6.68 1.38
N HIS A 93 1.77 -8.01 1.36
CA HIS A 93 3.08 -8.62 1.25
C HIS A 93 3.34 -8.84 -0.22
N CYS A 94 4.36 -8.20 -0.79
CA CYS A 94 4.68 -8.39 -2.20
C CYS A 94 6.18 -8.48 -2.49
N ALA A 95 6.49 -8.92 -3.71
CA ALA A 95 7.84 -8.90 -4.26
C ALA A 95 7.76 -8.79 -5.78
N TRP A 96 8.67 -8.01 -6.36
CA TRP A 96 8.97 -8.14 -7.78
C TRP A 96 9.69 -9.49 -8.03
N ASP A 97 9.48 -10.03 -9.23
CA ASP A 97 10.24 -11.13 -9.84
C ASP A 97 10.06 -12.54 -9.25
N GLN A 98 9.53 -12.67 -8.02
CA GLN A 98 9.37 -13.98 -7.38
C GLN A 98 8.28 -13.99 -6.29
N PRO A 99 7.63 -15.14 -6.05
CA PRO A 99 6.57 -15.28 -5.04
C PRO A 99 7.03 -15.84 -3.68
N ASP A 100 8.25 -16.37 -3.56
CA ASP A 100 8.71 -17.17 -2.43
C ASP A 100 8.99 -16.33 -1.17
N HIS A 101 9.54 -15.13 -1.34
CA HIS A 101 9.88 -14.22 -0.26
C HIS A 101 9.28 -12.83 -0.54
N LEU A 102 8.07 -12.61 -0.04
CA LEU A 102 7.34 -11.35 -0.20
C LEU A 102 7.83 -10.29 0.79
N TRP A 103 8.92 -9.61 0.42
CA TRP A 103 9.71 -8.74 1.31
C TRP A 103 9.31 -7.26 1.28
N MET A 104 8.57 -6.81 0.26
CA MET A 104 8.01 -5.47 0.20
C MET A 104 6.67 -5.51 0.94
N ILE A 105 6.65 -4.97 2.17
CA ILE A 105 5.46 -5.04 3.02
C ILE A 105 4.88 -3.63 3.18
N TYR A 106 3.60 -3.51 2.84
CA TYR A 106 2.80 -2.30 2.94
C TYR A 106 1.81 -2.49 4.10
N LEU A 107 2.06 -1.82 5.21
CA LEU A 107 1.29 -1.95 6.44
C LEU A 107 0.17 -0.92 6.46
N MET A 108 -1.08 -1.36 6.37
CA MET A 108 -2.24 -0.48 6.37
C MET A 108 -3.04 -0.63 7.66
N ARG A 109 -3.55 0.49 8.18
CA ARG A 109 -4.54 0.48 9.26
C ARG A 109 -5.65 1.46 9.00
N VAL A 110 -6.88 1.01 9.19
CA VAL A 110 -8.07 1.86 9.17
C VAL A 110 -8.51 2.14 10.61
N VAL A 111 -8.76 3.41 10.92
CA VAL A 111 -9.23 3.84 12.24
C VAL A 111 -10.50 4.66 12.07
N PRO A 112 -11.61 4.33 12.75
CA PRO A 112 -12.80 5.17 12.74
C PRO A 112 -12.47 6.60 13.19
N ALA A 113 -12.72 7.60 12.34
CA ALA A 113 -12.38 9.00 12.62
C ALA A 113 -13.10 9.58 13.85
N PRO A 114 -14.32 9.16 14.25
CA PRO A 114 -14.91 9.62 15.50
C PRO A 114 -14.08 9.31 16.74
N LEU A 115 -13.28 8.23 16.71
CA LEU A 115 -12.44 7.83 17.85
C LEU A 115 -11.19 8.71 18.02
N VAL A 116 -10.67 9.27 16.92
CA VAL A 116 -9.34 9.91 16.89
C VAL A 116 -9.35 11.37 16.43
N LEU A 117 -10.41 11.82 15.78
CA LEU A 117 -10.55 13.19 15.22
C LEU A 117 -11.90 13.84 15.53
N ASP A 118 -12.80 13.16 16.27
CA ASP A 118 -14.14 13.67 16.61
C ASP A 118 -14.95 14.16 15.40
N ARG A 119 -14.85 13.44 14.27
CA ARG A 119 -15.63 13.70 13.05
C ARG A 119 -15.95 12.42 12.27
N PRO A 120 -16.99 12.42 11.40
CA PRO A 120 -17.34 11.26 10.60
C PRO A 120 -16.23 10.80 9.64
N GLY A 121 -16.31 9.55 9.18
CA GLY A 121 -15.37 8.93 8.25
C GLY A 121 -14.30 8.09 8.95
N SER A 122 -13.15 7.95 8.31
CA SER A 122 -12.05 7.09 8.75
C SER A 122 -10.69 7.75 8.52
N VAL A 123 -9.68 7.33 9.28
CA VAL A 123 -8.28 7.61 9.03
C VAL A 123 -7.63 6.35 8.46
N VAL A 124 -6.99 6.46 7.32
CA VAL A 124 -6.14 5.42 6.74
C VAL A 124 -4.69 5.77 7.04
N LEU A 125 -3.98 4.86 7.68
CA LEU A 125 -2.55 4.92 7.93
C LEU A 125 -1.84 3.92 7.02
N TRP A 126 -0.70 4.30 6.47
CA TRP A 126 0.10 3.46 5.59
C TRP A 126 1.58 3.64 5.94
N THR A 127 2.25 2.54 6.27
CA THR A 127 3.70 2.50 6.50
C THR A 127 4.38 1.43 5.66
N ASN A 128 5.55 1.77 5.09
CA ASN A 128 6.53 0.80 4.59
C ASN A 128 7.83 0.91 5.38
N CYS A 129 8.53 -0.23 5.54
CA CYS A 129 9.86 -0.31 6.13
C CYS A 129 10.89 -0.60 5.03
N LYS A 130 12.06 0.05 5.08
CA LYS A 130 13.12 -0.16 4.09
C LYS A 130 13.83 -1.49 4.32
N HIS A 131 13.27 -2.57 3.78
CA HIS A 131 13.94 -3.87 3.76
C HIS A 131 15.32 -3.77 3.06
N PRO A 132 16.36 -4.50 3.50
CA PRO A 132 17.70 -4.45 2.89
C PRO A 132 17.75 -4.76 1.38
N PHE A 133 16.70 -5.36 0.83
CA PHE A 133 16.59 -5.65 -0.60
C PHE A 133 16.26 -4.43 -1.45
N TYR A 134 15.75 -3.34 -0.86
CA TYR A 134 15.71 -2.06 -1.57
C TYR A 134 17.13 -1.62 -1.93
N ASP A 135 18.12 -1.74 -1.04
CA ASP A 135 19.51 -1.37 -1.37
C ASP A 135 20.24 -2.42 -2.22
N ARG A 136 19.83 -3.69 -2.16
CA ARG A 136 20.50 -4.81 -2.85
C ARG A 136 19.49 -5.78 -3.43
N ASN A 137 19.27 -5.74 -4.75
CA ASN A 137 18.42 -6.70 -5.43
C ASN A 137 18.92 -8.14 -5.16
N PRO A 138 18.11 -9.01 -4.52
CA PRO A 138 18.49 -10.39 -4.21
C PRO A 138 18.48 -11.31 -5.43
N HIS A 139 17.80 -10.92 -6.52
CA HIS A 139 17.56 -11.72 -7.72
C HIS A 139 17.76 -10.91 -9.01
N PRO A 140 18.94 -10.31 -9.26
CA PRO A 140 19.19 -9.53 -10.47
C PRO A 140 19.01 -10.36 -11.75
N GLU A 141 19.20 -11.68 -11.68
CA GLU A 141 19.02 -12.61 -12.80
C GLU A 141 17.56 -12.80 -13.24
N LYS A 142 16.59 -12.47 -12.37
CA LYS A 142 15.16 -12.58 -12.65
C LYS A 142 14.55 -11.28 -13.17
N ALA A 143 15.31 -10.19 -13.14
CA ALA A 143 14.84 -8.91 -13.63
C ALA A 143 14.53 -8.98 -15.13
N SER A 144 13.44 -8.34 -15.54
CA SER A 144 13.14 -8.18 -16.97
C SER A 144 14.30 -7.49 -17.69
N ALA A 145 14.64 -7.96 -18.90
CA ALA A 145 15.72 -7.40 -19.71
C ALA A 145 15.50 -5.92 -20.05
N ASP A 146 14.25 -5.48 -20.11
CA ASP A 146 13.86 -4.10 -20.41
C ASP A 146 13.78 -3.21 -19.16
N ARG A 147 14.05 -3.76 -17.97
CA ARG A 147 13.92 -3.02 -16.70
C ARG A 147 15.00 -1.95 -16.58
N LYS A 148 14.56 -0.69 -16.49
CA LYS A 148 15.43 0.48 -16.38
C LYS A 148 15.79 0.85 -14.94
N VAL A 149 14.97 0.46 -13.97
CA VAL A 149 15.10 0.86 -12.56
C VAL A 149 14.82 -0.34 -11.65
N TRP A 150 15.57 -0.45 -10.56
CA TRP A 150 15.21 -1.33 -9.45
C TRP A 150 14.19 -0.62 -8.55
N VAL A 151 13.26 -1.36 -7.94
CA VAL A 151 12.28 -0.77 -7.02
C VAL A 151 12.95 0.00 -5.86
N GLY A 152 14.15 -0.42 -5.46
CA GLY A 152 14.99 0.28 -4.49
C GLY A 152 15.42 1.68 -4.90
N ASP A 153 15.68 1.90 -6.19
CA ASP A 153 16.05 3.23 -6.71
C ASP A 153 14.89 4.23 -6.57
N LEU A 154 13.66 3.72 -6.42
CA LEU A 154 12.45 4.50 -6.24
C LEU A 154 12.16 4.81 -4.76
N TRP A 155 12.83 4.19 -3.79
CA TRP A 155 12.58 4.39 -2.36
C TRP A 155 12.57 5.87 -1.94
N PRO A 156 13.52 6.73 -2.37
CA PRO A 156 13.48 8.15 -2.03
C PRO A 156 12.23 8.90 -2.51
N PHE A 157 11.48 8.33 -3.46
CA PHE A 157 10.24 8.89 -4.00
C PHE A 157 8.99 8.22 -3.46
N PHE A 158 9.10 7.20 -2.61
CA PHE A 158 7.95 6.45 -2.10
C PHE A 158 6.92 7.33 -1.42
N TYR A 159 7.34 8.32 -0.63
CA TYR A 159 6.38 9.26 -0.02
C TYR A 159 5.48 9.92 -1.06
N ALA A 160 6.07 10.46 -2.14
CA ALA A 160 5.32 11.13 -3.20
C ALA A 160 4.46 10.14 -4.01
N GLY A 161 5.03 8.97 -4.36
CA GLY A 161 4.30 7.93 -5.09
C GLY A 161 3.09 7.42 -4.31
N HIS A 162 3.30 7.05 -3.05
CA HIS A 162 2.23 6.57 -2.17
C HIS A 162 1.21 7.67 -1.88
N GLN A 163 1.60 8.94 -1.81
CA GLN A 163 0.63 10.03 -1.64
C GLN A 163 -0.33 10.10 -2.84
N VAL A 164 0.18 9.98 -4.07
CA VAL A 164 -0.65 9.94 -5.27
C VAL A 164 -1.63 8.75 -5.23
N GLU A 165 -1.15 7.58 -4.82
CA GLU A 165 -2.00 6.38 -4.72
C GLU A 165 -3.02 6.49 -3.57
N LEU A 166 -2.65 7.10 -2.44
CA LEU A 166 -3.54 7.36 -1.32
C LEU A 166 -4.63 8.37 -1.69
N ASP A 167 -4.30 9.38 -2.50
CA ASP A 167 -5.27 10.34 -3.05
C ASP A 167 -6.25 9.65 -4.00
N ASN A 168 -5.77 8.73 -4.86
CA ASN A 168 -6.64 7.90 -5.70
C ASN A 168 -7.59 7.05 -4.86
N LEU A 169 -7.05 6.34 -3.86
CA LEU A 169 -7.81 5.50 -2.94
C LEU A 169 -8.92 6.30 -2.25
N LYS A 170 -8.57 7.46 -1.69
CA LYS A 170 -9.53 8.38 -1.06
C LYS A 170 -10.62 8.80 -2.05
N ALA A 171 -10.24 9.24 -3.25
CA ALA A 171 -11.19 9.70 -4.26
C ALA A 171 -12.19 8.59 -4.66
N ILE A 172 -11.71 7.36 -4.88
CA ILE A 172 -12.54 6.21 -5.24
C ILE A 172 -13.51 5.86 -4.11
N LEU A 173 -13.00 5.71 -2.88
CA LEU A 173 -13.80 5.30 -1.72
C LEU A 173 -14.90 6.31 -1.40
N GLU A 174 -14.57 7.59 -1.37
CA GLU A 174 -15.57 8.63 -1.10
C GLU A 174 -16.58 8.77 -2.22
N TYR A 175 -16.14 8.61 -3.48
CA TYR A 175 -17.06 8.58 -4.60
C TYR A 175 -18.05 7.42 -4.46
N ARG A 176 -17.56 6.20 -4.22
CA ARG A 176 -18.42 5.02 -4.03
C ARG A 176 -19.37 5.17 -2.86
N HIS A 177 -18.87 5.66 -1.71
CA HIS A 177 -19.68 5.89 -0.53
C HIS A 177 -20.82 6.89 -0.79
N ARG A 178 -20.51 8.05 -1.38
CA ARG A 178 -21.51 9.09 -1.69
C ARG A 178 -22.58 8.62 -2.68
N HIS A 179 -22.27 7.63 -3.52
CA HIS A 179 -23.17 7.13 -4.56
C HIS A 179 -23.75 5.74 -4.25
N GLY A 180 -23.48 5.17 -3.07
CA GLY A 180 -23.97 3.84 -2.68
C GLY A 180 -23.50 2.71 -3.59
N LEU A 181 -22.29 2.82 -4.15
CA LEU A 181 -21.71 1.80 -5.03
C LEU A 181 -21.04 0.67 -4.22
N THR A 182 -20.89 -0.50 -4.83
CA THR A 182 -20.22 -1.64 -4.19
C THR A 182 -18.72 -1.39 -4.01
N PHE A 183 -18.17 -1.84 -2.89
CA PHE A 183 -16.73 -1.75 -2.60
C PHE A 183 -15.96 -3.00 -3.07
N ASN A 184 -16.63 -4.12 -3.30
CA ASN A 184 -16.01 -5.31 -3.87
C ASN A 184 -16.18 -5.33 -5.41
N PRO A 185 -15.09 -5.33 -6.20
CA PRO A 185 -15.17 -5.40 -7.66
C PRO A 185 -15.39 -6.82 -8.20
N ARG A 186 -15.34 -7.89 -7.38
CA ARG A 186 -15.59 -9.24 -7.91
C ARG A 186 -17.07 -9.41 -8.30
N PRO A 187 -17.37 -9.88 -9.53
CA PRO A 187 -18.68 -10.42 -9.82
C PRO A 187 -18.94 -11.67 -8.97
N GLU A 188 -20.19 -11.91 -8.61
CA GLU A 188 -20.62 -13.11 -7.89
C GLU A 188 -20.07 -14.38 -8.59
N GLY A 189 -19.37 -15.25 -7.85
CA GLY A 189 -19.02 -16.61 -8.32
C GLY A 189 -17.52 -16.97 -8.41
N VAL A 190 -16.58 -16.08 -8.10
CA VAL A 190 -15.15 -16.44 -8.01
C VAL A 190 -14.79 -16.68 -6.55
N ALA A 191 -14.60 -17.96 -6.19
CA ALA A 191 -14.31 -18.41 -4.82
C ALA A 191 -13.05 -17.77 -4.23
N ALA A 192 -13.03 -17.66 -2.90
CA ALA A 192 -11.90 -17.21 -2.10
C ALA A 192 -10.84 -18.31 -1.97
#